data_AF-X0SNT6-F1
#
_entry.id   AF-X0SNT6-F1
#
_cell.length_a   1.000
_cell.length_b   1.000
_cell.length_c   1.000
_cell.angle_alpha   90.00
_cell.angle_beta   90.00
_cell.angle_gamma   90.00
#
_symmetry.space_group_name_H-M   'P 1'
#
loop_
_entity.id
_entity.type
_entity.pdbx_description
1 polymer ?
#
loop_
_entity_poly.entity_id
_entity_poly.type
_entity_poly.pdbx_seq_one_letter_code
_entity_poly.pdbx_strand_id
1 'polypeptide(L)'
;MTAQLETARAGRISEQVKFVAEKETLDTELVRTELAAGRLVIPANKLHLGTGLAPIGIGRALTTKVNANIGTSSVRCSVEAEVEKMQSALSAGADTIMDLS
;
A
#
# COMPACT_ATOMS: atom_id res chain seq x y z
N MET A 1 1.34 -5.93 18.84
CA MET A 1 0.63 -5.40 17.66
C MET A 1 1.08 -6.25 16.48
N THR A 2 0.21 -7.01 15.82
CA THR A 2 0.67 -8.03 14.86
C THR A 2 0.80 -7.46 13.45
N ALA A 3 1.97 -7.63 12.84
CA ALA A 3 2.22 -7.24 11.46
C ALA A 3 1.59 -8.24 10.47
N GLN A 4 1.41 -7.83 9.21
CA GLN A 4 0.94 -8.74 8.15
C GLN A 4 1.88 -9.95 8.00
N LEU A 5 3.20 -9.71 8.09
CA LEU A 5 4.23 -10.76 8.01
C LEU A 5 4.04 -11.86 9.05
N GLU A 6 3.82 -11.47 10.31
CA GLU A 6 3.61 -12.41 11.41
C GLU A 6 2.31 -13.21 11.23
N THR A 7 1.26 -12.55 10.73
CA THR A 7 -0.03 -13.19 10.45
C THR A 7 0.12 -14.25 9.36
N ALA A 8 0.79 -13.91 8.25
CA ALA A 8 1.04 -14.83 7.16
C ALA A 8 1.96 -16.00 7.55
N ARG A 9 3.00 -15.75 8.35
CA ARG A 9 3.89 -16.81 8.90
C ARG A 9 3.17 -17.77 9.85
N ALA A 10 2.14 -17.30 10.54
CA ALA A 10 1.25 -18.14 11.34
C ALA A 10 0.21 -18.91 10.49
N GLY A 11 0.33 -18.92 9.16
CA GLY A 11 -0.60 -19.59 8.26
C GLY A 11 -1.98 -18.93 8.16
N ARG A 12 -2.13 -17.69 8.65
CA ARG A 12 -3.40 -16.97 8.63
C ARG A 12 -3.49 -16.05 7.42
N ILE A 13 -4.67 -16.01 6.81
CA ILE A 13 -5.02 -15.08 5.73
C ILE A 13 -5.76 -13.90 6.36
N SER A 14 -5.25 -12.69 6.17
CA SER A 14 -5.90 -11.46 6.61
C SER A 14 -6.86 -10.91 5.54
N GLU A 15 -7.77 -10.02 5.93
CA GLU A 15 -8.63 -9.31 4.97
C GLU A 15 -7.82 -8.48 3.98
N GLN A 16 -6.65 -7.95 4.39
CA GLN A 16 -5.76 -7.21 3.49
C GLN A 16 -5.15 -8.13 2.42
N VAL A 17 -4.81 -9.37 2.77
CA VAL A 17 -4.31 -10.37 1.81
C VAL A 17 -5.41 -10.74 0.80
N LYS A 18 -6.66 -10.95 1.26
CA LYS A 18 -7.80 -11.21 0.37
C LYS A 18 -8.04 -10.05 -0.59
N PHE A 19 -8.06 -8.82 -0.08
CA PHE A 19 -8.28 -7.63 -0.89
C PHE A 19 -7.21 -7.47 -1.99
N VAL A 20 -5.93 -7.67 -1.64
CA VAL A 20 -4.83 -7.60 -2.61
C VAL A 20 -4.92 -8.72 -3.64
N ALA A 21 -5.23 -9.95 -3.21
CA ALA A 21 -5.39 -11.08 -4.12
C ALA A 21 -6.53 -10.86 -5.12
N GLU A 22 -7.68 -10.38 -4.64
CA GLU A 22 -8.82 -10.04 -5.49
C GLU A 22 -8.47 -8.95 -6.50
N LYS A 23 -7.86 -7.84 -6.04
CA LYS A 23 -7.48 -6.71 -6.90
C LYS A 23 -6.47 -7.11 -7.98
N GLU A 24 -5.56 -8.02 -7.68
CA GLU A 24 -4.54 -8.51 -8.62
C GLU A 24 -5.01 -9.72 -9.43
N THR A 25 -6.23 -10.22 -9.20
CA THR A 25 -6.77 -11.45 -9.81
C THR A 25 -5.84 -12.66 -9.58
N LEU A 26 -5.37 -12.83 -8.34
CA LEU A 26 -4.45 -13.88 -7.92
C LEU A 26 -5.08 -14.79 -6.86
N ASP A 27 -4.50 -15.98 -6.72
CA ASP A 27 -4.83 -16.86 -5.61
C ASP A 27 -4.41 -16.23 -4.26
N THR A 28 -5.31 -16.30 -3.27
CA THR A 28 -5.08 -15.69 -1.95
C THR A 28 -3.90 -16.33 -1.22
N GLU A 29 -3.69 -17.62 -1.43
CA GLU A 29 -2.64 -18.37 -0.76
C GLU A 29 -1.26 -18.14 -1.39
N LEU A 30 -1.21 -17.82 -2.69
CA LEU A 30 -0.02 -17.27 -3.33
C LEU A 30 0.41 -15.95 -2.65
N VAL A 31 -0.50 -15.00 -2.47
CA VAL A 31 -0.20 -13.70 -1.82
C VAL A 31 0.24 -13.92 -0.38
N ARG A 32 -0.45 -14.77 0.39
CA ARG A 32 -0.04 -15.12 1.77
C ARG A 32 1.37 -15.74 1.79
N THR A 33 1.68 -16.64 0.87
CA THR A 33 2.96 -17.35 0.83
C THR A 33 4.12 -16.40 0.48
N GLU A 34 3.96 -15.53 -0.52
CA GLU A 34 4.96 -14.50 -0.84
C GLU A 34 5.16 -13.53 0.33
N LEU A 35 4.08 -13.19 1.04
CA LEU A 35 4.13 -12.34 2.23
C LEU A 35 4.87 -13.03 3.38
N ALA A 36 4.57 -14.30 3.68
CA ALA A 36 5.25 -15.07 4.71
C ALA A 36 6.76 -15.26 4.42
N ALA A 37 7.09 -15.39 3.13
CA ALA A 37 8.46 -15.50 2.65
C ALA A 37 9.23 -14.16 2.63
N GLY A 38 8.57 -13.03 2.92
CA GLY A 38 9.19 -11.70 2.92
C GLY A 38 9.51 -11.15 1.54
N ARG A 39 8.90 -11.69 0.48
CA ARG A 39 9.08 -11.22 -0.91
C ARG A 39 7.94 -10.31 -1.39
N LEU A 40 6.93 -10.13 -0.55
CA LEU A 40 5.78 -9.26 -0.74
C LEU A 40 5.46 -8.58 0.59
N VAL A 41 5.09 -7.30 0.55
CA VAL A 41 4.61 -6.53 1.70
C VAL A 41 3.27 -5.88 1.41
N ILE A 42 2.48 -5.65 2.47
CA ILE A 42 1.23 -4.88 2.40
C ILE A 42 1.31 -3.76 3.44
N PRO A 43 1.68 -2.52 3.06
CA PRO A 43 1.75 -1.38 3.97
C PRO A 43 0.35 -0.95 4.40
N ALA A 44 -0.14 -1.53 5.50
CA ALA A 44 -1.49 -1.30 5.99
C ALA A 44 -1.48 -1.03 7.50
N ASN A 45 -1.03 0.17 7.88
CA ASN A 45 -1.13 0.64 9.27
C ASN A 45 -2.61 0.64 9.70
N LYS A 46 -2.90 0.08 10.89
CA LYS A 46 -4.27 -0.05 11.42
C LYS A 46 -5.00 1.28 11.55
N LEU A 47 -4.29 2.37 11.86
CA LEU A 47 -4.89 3.70 11.95
C LEU A 47 -5.34 4.19 10.56
N HIS A 48 -4.49 4.01 9.55
CA HIS A 48 -4.80 4.41 8.18
C HIS A 48 -5.86 3.50 7.53
N LEU A 49 -5.89 2.21 7.87
CA LEU A 49 -7.01 1.32 7.54
C LEU A 49 -8.33 1.84 8.11
N GLY A 50 -8.31 2.36 9.35
CA GLY A 50 -9.49 2.93 10.01
C GLY A 50 -10.06 4.17 9.30
N THR A 51 -9.27 4.86 8.46
CA THR A 51 -9.71 6.00 7.66
C THR A 51 -10.12 5.61 6.23
N GLY A 52 -10.17 4.32 5.91
CA GLY A 52 -10.60 3.83 4.59
C GLY A 52 -9.48 3.59 3.58
N LEU A 53 -8.23 3.37 4.00
CA LEU A 53 -7.15 2.94 3.11
C LEU A 53 -7.55 1.67 2.33
N ALA A 54 -7.46 1.72 1.00
CA ALA A 54 -7.51 0.55 0.14
C ALA A 54 -6.15 -0.17 0.13
N PRO A 55 -6.03 -1.41 0.67
CA PRO A 55 -4.76 -2.11 0.73
C PRO A 55 -4.14 -2.35 -0.65
N ILE A 56 -2.82 -2.23 -0.73
CA ILE A 56 -2.03 -2.55 -1.93
C ILE A 56 -0.89 -3.47 -1.51
N GLY A 57 -0.61 -4.48 -2.34
CA GLY A 57 0.57 -5.31 -2.19
C GLY A 57 1.72 -4.78 -3.03
N ILE A 58 2.95 -4.90 -2.53
CA ILE A 58 4.18 -4.55 -3.23
C ILE A 58 5.13 -5.74 -3.14
N GLY A 59 5.57 -6.25 -4.29
CA GLY A 59 6.56 -7.32 -4.34
C GLY A 59 6.32 -8.31 -5.47
N ARG A 60 6.88 -9.51 -5.32
CA ARG A 60 6.83 -10.55 -6.35
C ARG A 60 5.39 -11.02 -6.62
N ALA A 61 5.17 -11.51 -7.84
CA ALA A 61 3.90 -12.04 -8.36
C ALA A 61 2.79 -11.00 -8.60
N LEU A 62 2.97 -9.76 -8.11
CA LEU A 62 2.03 -8.66 -8.34
C LEU A 62 2.46 -7.82 -9.54
N THR A 63 1.53 -6.98 -10.02
CA THR A 63 1.86 -5.92 -10.97
C THR A 63 2.84 -4.91 -10.37
N THR A 64 3.68 -4.30 -11.22
CA THR A 64 4.62 -3.26 -10.80
C THR A 64 3.87 -2.06 -10.22
N LYS A 65 4.36 -1.55 -9.09
CA LYS A 65 3.77 -0.41 -8.38
C LYS A 65 4.59 0.86 -8.58
N VAL A 66 3.91 1.99 -8.71
CA VAL A 66 4.52 3.31 -8.88
C VAL A 66 4.22 4.18 -7.65
N ASN A 67 5.27 4.79 -7.11
CA ASN A 67 5.18 5.76 -6.03
C ASN A 67 5.33 7.19 -6.58
N ALA A 68 4.50 8.12 -6.13
CA ALA A 68 4.69 9.54 -6.37
C ALA A 68 5.06 10.27 -5.07
N ASN A 69 6.04 11.17 -5.17
CA ASN A 69 6.47 12.00 -4.05
C ASN A 69 5.74 13.34 -4.10
N ILE A 70 5.16 13.74 -2.97
CA ILE A 70 4.70 15.10 -2.70
C ILE A 70 5.52 15.67 -1.55
N GLY A 71 5.27 16.92 -1.18
CA GLY A 71 6.01 17.62 -0.15
C GLY A 71 6.13 19.10 -0.46
N THR A 72 6.20 19.88 0.62
CA THR A 72 6.48 21.32 0.56
C THR A 72 7.97 21.57 0.50
N SER A 73 8.35 22.84 0.31
CA SER A 73 9.75 23.29 0.40
C SER A 73 9.80 24.64 1.11
N SER A 74 11.01 25.08 1.45
CA SER A 74 11.23 26.43 2.02
C SER A 74 10.75 27.57 1.10
N VAL A 75 10.60 27.30 -0.21
CA VAL A 75 10.18 28.28 -1.21
C VAL A 75 8.67 28.22 -1.48
N ARG A 76 8.03 27.05 -1.28
CA ARG A 76 6.59 26.86 -1.51
C ARG A 76 6.01 25.91 -0.46
N CYS A 77 5.14 26.44 0.39
CA CYS A 77 4.46 25.71 1.46
C CYS A 77 2.97 26.06 1.45
N SER A 78 2.13 25.14 0.96
CA SER A 78 0.66 25.24 1.01
C SER A 78 0.09 23.83 1.08
N VAL A 79 -0.75 23.59 2.08
CA VAL A 79 -1.41 22.30 2.30
C VAL A 79 -2.35 21.98 1.14
N GLU A 80 -3.09 22.99 0.66
CA GLU A 80 -4.05 22.87 -0.42
C GLU A 80 -3.36 22.39 -1.71
N ALA A 81 -2.19 22.96 -2.01
CA ALA A 81 -1.38 22.54 -3.15
C ALA A 81 -0.84 21.11 -3.00
N GLU A 82 -0.48 20.68 -1.79
CA GLU A 82 -0.07 19.27 -1.55
C GLU A 82 -1.22 18.29 -1.75
N VAL A 83 -2.42 18.64 -1.28
CA VAL A 83 -3.63 17.82 -1.48
C VAL A 83 -3.97 17.72 -2.97
N GLU A 84 -3.89 18.82 -3.73
CA GLU A 84 -4.12 18.82 -5.18
C GLU A 84 -3.11 17.92 -5.92
N LYS A 85 -1.82 18.01 -5.56
CA LYS A 85 -0.79 17.12 -6.11
C LYS A 85 -1.07 15.65 -5.79
N MET A 86 -1.46 15.33 -4.55
CA MET A 86 -1.81 13.98 -4.14
C MET A 86 -2.97 13.43 -4.99
N GLN A 87 -4.05 14.20 -5.13
CA GLN A 87 -5.23 13.81 -5.93
C GLN A 87 -4.88 13.63 -7.40
N SER A 88 -4.05 14.52 -7.95
CA SER A 88 -3.58 14.45 -9.33
C SER A 88 -2.73 13.21 -9.58
N ALA A 89 -1.81 12.89 -8.68
CA ALA A 89 -0.96 11.70 -8.76
C ALA A 89 -1.78 10.41 -8.70
N LEU A 90 -2.75 10.32 -7.77
CA LEU A 90 -3.68 9.18 -7.69
C LEU A 90 -4.52 9.03 -8.96
N SER A 91 -5.03 10.14 -9.51
CA SER A 91 -5.82 10.15 -10.75
C SER A 91 -5.00 9.74 -11.97
N ALA A 92 -3.68 10.02 -11.97
CA ALA A 92 -2.73 9.58 -12.98
C ALA A 92 -2.28 8.12 -12.82
N GLY A 93 -2.71 7.43 -11.76
CA GLY A 93 -2.42 6.01 -11.54
C GLY A 93 -1.26 5.70 -10.60
N ALA A 94 -0.82 6.64 -9.76
CA ALA A 94 0.13 6.32 -8.68
C ALA A 94 -0.51 5.33 -7.69
N ASP A 95 0.20 4.26 -7.35
CA ASP A 95 -0.23 3.26 -6.38
C ASP A 95 -0.01 3.74 -4.94
N THR A 96 1.09 4.46 -4.70
CA THR A 96 1.43 4.98 -3.38
C THR A 96 1.89 6.42 -3.45
N ILE A 97 1.73 7.13 -2.33
CA ILE A 97 2.21 8.49 -2.15
C ILE A 97 3.17 8.53 -0.97
N MET A 98 4.24 9.30 -1.10
CA MET A 98 5.13 9.65 0.00
C MET A 98 5.15 11.16 0.17
N ASP A 99 4.86 11.63 1.38
CA ASP A 99 5.06 13.02 1.76
C ASP A 99 6.50 13.21 2.24
N LEU A 100 7.22 14.13 1.59
CA LEU A 100 8.64 14.45 1.83
C LEU A 100 8.84 15.89 2.34
N SER A 101 7.79 16.56 2.80
CA SER A 101 7.87 17.90 3.40
C SER A 101 8.85 18.00 4.57
#